data_AF-A0A3D4AVY1-F1
#
_entry.id   AF-A0A3D4AVY1-F1
#
_cell.length_a   1.000
_cell.length_b   1.000
_cell.length_c   1.000
_cell.angle_alpha   90.00
_cell.angle_beta   90.00
_cell.angle_gamma   90.00
#
_symmetry.space_group_name_H-M   'P 1'
#
loop_
_entity.id
_entity.type
_entity.pdbx_description
1 polymer ?
#
loop_
_entity_poly.entity_id
_entity_poly.type
_entity_poly.pdbx_seq_one_letter_code
_entity_poly.pdbx_strand_id
1 'polypeptide(L)'
;MSTIQPDRSYAASYTDTPEPVTIKSGLTRRALVIGGVLAVLLNIWAIHSAYSAGSSHISSTHLPVAALFPFLVVVMLLNPALKILTPRHALNRYELIIIFFLIFTASAIPAWAFSTYWISTITGPYYYASPENAWISSF
;
A
#
# COMPACT_ATOMS: atom_id res chain seq x y z
N MET A 1 -52.75 40.52 -7.77
CA MET A 1 -51.65 39.74 -8.37
C MET A 1 -50.35 40.29 -7.80
N SER A 2 -49.90 39.80 -6.63
CA SER A 2 -48.70 40.29 -5.94
C SER A 2 -47.50 39.48 -6.41
N THR A 3 -46.56 40.14 -7.08
CA THR A 3 -45.32 39.56 -7.57
C THR A 3 -44.40 39.31 -6.37
N ILE A 4 -44.21 38.04 -5.99
CA ILE A 4 -43.26 37.66 -4.93
C ILE A 4 -41.86 37.94 -5.46
N GLN A 5 -41.21 38.97 -4.92
CA GLN A 5 -39.81 39.27 -5.18
C GLN A 5 -38.95 38.41 -4.24
N PRO A 6 -38.00 37.60 -4.76
CA PRO A 6 -37.14 36.80 -3.90
C PRO A 6 -36.30 37.72 -2.99
N ASP A 7 -36.16 37.30 -1.74
CA ASP A 7 -35.54 38.09 -0.69
C ASP A 7 -34.03 38.30 -0.97
N ARG A 8 -33.59 39.56 -0.93
CA ARG A 8 -32.15 39.89 -1.10
C ARG A 8 -31.25 39.27 -0.03
N SER A 9 -31.83 38.73 1.05
CA SER A 9 -31.14 38.04 2.13
C SER A 9 -30.40 36.79 1.67
N TYR A 10 -30.87 36.09 0.64
CA TYR A 10 -30.22 34.86 0.16
C TYR A 10 -28.89 35.12 -0.57
N ALA A 11 -28.75 36.31 -1.19
CA ALA A 11 -27.58 36.65 -1.99
C ALA A 11 -26.36 37.10 -1.16
N ALA A 12 -26.54 37.42 0.12
CA ALA A 12 -25.48 37.97 0.97
C ALA A 12 -24.63 36.90 1.68
N SER A 13 -25.04 35.64 1.67
CA SER A 13 -24.36 34.55 2.41
C SER A 13 -23.36 33.74 1.58
N TYR A 14 -23.08 34.12 0.34
CA TYR A 14 -22.18 33.40 -0.59
C TYR A 14 -20.83 34.11 -0.83
N THR A 15 -20.30 34.79 0.19
CA THR A 15 -18.90 35.25 0.19
C THR A 15 -18.06 34.35 1.09
N ASP A 16 -18.12 33.05 0.84
CA ASP A 16 -17.15 32.11 1.38
C ASP A 16 -16.06 31.99 0.32
N THR A 17 -15.10 32.92 0.31
CA THR A 17 -13.84 32.70 -0.41
C THR A 17 -13.25 31.42 0.19
N PRO A 18 -13.13 30.31 -0.55
CA PRO A 18 -12.68 29.06 0.03
C PRO A 18 -11.29 29.32 0.62
N GLU A 19 -11.18 29.20 1.95
CA GLU A 19 -9.88 29.34 2.59
C GLU A 19 -8.90 28.38 1.89
N PRO A 20 -7.69 28.83 1.55
CA PRO A 20 -6.74 27.98 0.87
C PRO A 20 -6.38 26.80 1.78
N VAL A 21 -6.96 25.65 1.47
CA VAL A 21 -6.68 24.39 2.17
C VAL A 21 -5.20 24.08 1.97
N THR A 22 -4.39 24.36 2.99
CA THR A 22 -2.97 24.11 2.94
C THR A 22 -2.73 22.61 3.12
N ILE A 23 -2.68 21.88 2.02
CA ILE A 23 -2.34 20.45 2.02
C ILE A 23 -0.88 20.30 2.47
N LYS A 24 -0.68 19.82 3.70
CA LYS A 24 0.66 19.40 4.15
C LYS A 24 1.04 18.12 3.39
N SER A 25 2.14 18.17 2.64
CA SER A 25 2.66 16.99 1.95
C SER A 25 3.03 15.90 2.97
N GLY A 26 2.38 14.74 2.86
CA GLY A 26 2.73 13.54 3.63
C GLY A 26 3.95 12.79 3.14
N LEU A 27 4.41 13.12 1.93
CA LEU A 27 5.55 12.47 1.30
C LEU A 27 6.84 13.09 1.82
N THR A 28 7.29 12.62 2.98
CA THR A 28 8.59 12.97 3.52
C THR A 28 9.62 11.90 3.15
N ARG A 29 10.90 12.29 3.08
CA ARG A 29 11.99 11.32 2.88
C ARG A 29 11.98 10.21 3.95
N ARG A 30 11.57 10.55 5.18
CA ARG A 30 11.48 9.60 6.29
C ARG A 30 10.37 8.58 6.05
N ALA A 31 9.18 9.04 5.67
CA ALA A 31 8.05 8.15 5.33
C ALA A 31 8.42 7.20 4.18
N LEU A 32 9.11 7.72 3.16
CA LEU A 32 9.54 6.92 2.02
C LEU A 32 10.56 5.85 2.41
N VAL A 33 11.58 6.19 3.21
CA VAL A 33 12.60 5.23 3.66
C VAL A 33 11.99 4.17 4.58
N ILE A 34 11.18 4.58 5.56
CA ILE A 34 10.55 3.66 6.51
C ILE A 34 9.61 2.71 5.75
N GLY A 35 8.69 3.26 4.96
CA GLY A 35 7.76 2.45 4.16
C GLY A 35 8.46 1.54 3.16
N GLY A 36 9.54 2.02 2.52
CA GLY A 36 10.34 1.24 1.59
C GLY A 36 11.07 0.05 2.25
N VAL A 37 11.72 0.27 3.39
CA VAL A 37 12.38 -0.81 4.14
C VAL A 37 11.37 -1.86 4.59
N LEU A 38 10.22 -1.43 5.11
CA LEU A 38 9.16 -2.34 5.54
C LEU A 38 8.56 -3.11 4.37
N ALA A 39 8.37 -2.46 3.23
CA ALA A 39 7.92 -3.11 2.00
C ALA A 39 8.88 -4.22 1.56
N VAL A 40 10.20 -3.97 1.59
CA VAL A 40 11.21 -4.99 1.24
C VAL A 40 11.17 -6.17 2.22
N LEU A 41 11.19 -5.89 3.52
CA LEU A 41 11.15 -6.92 4.56
C LEU A 41 9.87 -7.77 4.48
N LEU A 42 8.72 -7.13 4.22
CA LEU A 42 7.45 -7.81 4.00
C LEU A 42 7.53 -8.77 2.83
N ASN A 43 8.12 -8.36 1.70
CA ASN A 43 8.24 -9.21 0.53
C ASN A 43 9.15 -10.41 0.78
N ILE A 44 10.30 -10.20 1.42
CA ILE A 44 11.22 -11.28 1.80
C ILE A 44 10.48 -12.28 2.70
N TRP A 45 9.79 -11.80 3.73
CA TRP A 45 9.01 -12.63 4.63
C TRP A 45 7.91 -13.41 3.89
N ALA A 46 7.09 -12.73 3.08
CA ALA A 46 5.94 -13.31 2.40
C ALA A 46 6.38 -14.41 1.42
N ILE A 47 7.41 -14.15 0.62
CA ILE A 47 7.98 -15.12 -0.33
C ILE A 47 8.57 -16.28 0.46
N HIS A 48 9.38 -16.02 1.49
CA HIS A 48 9.98 -17.08 2.30
C HIS A 48 8.92 -17.98 2.96
N SER A 49 7.87 -17.38 3.54
CA SER A 49 6.77 -18.14 4.14
C SER A 49 6.02 -18.99 3.11
N ALA A 50 5.76 -18.44 1.93
CA ALA A 50 5.01 -19.14 0.88
C ALA A 50 5.77 -20.35 0.34
N TYR A 51 7.07 -20.23 0.10
CA TYR A 51 7.85 -21.27 -0.56
C TYR A 51 8.57 -22.23 0.39
N SER A 52 8.95 -21.81 1.60
CA SER A 52 9.72 -22.65 2.54
C SER A 52 8.86 -23.33 3.61
N ALA A 53 7.75 -22.72 4.03
CA ALA A 53 6.95 -23.22 5.15
C ALA A 53 5.77 -24.11 4.74
N GLY A 54 5.46 -24.23 3.44
CA GLY A 54 4.27 -24.94 2.96
C GLY A 54 2.96 -24.38 3.53
N SER A 55 2.96 -23.13 4.00
CA SER A 55 1.86 -22.52 4.73
C SER A 55 0.68 -22.24 3.79
N SER A 56 -0.53 -22.58 4.23
CA SER A 56 -1.79 -22.35 3.50
C SER A 56 -1.89 -20.91 2.97
N HIS A 57 -2.24 -20.80 1.67
CA HIS A 57 -2.56 -19.56 0.94
C HIS A 57 -3.75 -18.75 1.50
N ILE A 58 -4.16 -18.97 2.76
CA ILE A 58 -5.19 -18.17 3.48
C ILE A 58 -4.82 -16.68 3.51
N SER A 59 -3.52 -16.36 3.41
CA SER A 59 -3.04 -14.97 3.34
C SER A 59 -3.29 -14.29 1.98
N SER A 60 -3.72 -15.01 0.95
CA SER A 60 -3.83 -14.45 -0.40
C SER A 60 -5.21 -14.37 -1.04
N THR A 61 -6.25 -14.83 -0.34
CA THR A 61 -7.63 -14.72 -0.83
C THR A 61 -8.38 -13.49 -0.33
N HIS A 62 -7.81 -12.73 0.62
CA HIS A 62 -8.49 -11.63 1.28
C HIS A 62 -7.57 -10.42 1.44
N LEU A 63 -8.09 -9.23 1.06
CA LEU A 63 -7.59 -7.86 1.31
C LEU A 63 -6.34 -7.85 2.20
N PRO A 64 -5.14 -7.51 1.70
CA PRO A 64 -3.87 -8.03 2.21
C PRO A 64 -3.75 -7.93 3.74
N VAL A 65 -4.22 -8.98 4.41
CA VAL A 65 -4.08 -9.16 5.85
C VAL A 65 -2.58 -9.25 6.19
N ALA A 66 -1.80 -9.76 5.23
CA ALA A 66 -0.34 -9.72 5.21
C ALA A 66 0.26 -8.30 5.32
N ALA A 67 -0.41 -7.25 4.81
CA ALA A 67 0.04 -5.87 4.97
C ALA A 67 -0.37 -5.28 6.33
N LEU A 68 -1.50 -5.72 6.86
CA LEU A 68 -2.06 -5.25 8.13
C LEU A 68 -1.15 -5.56 9.30
N PHE A 69 -0.62 -6.80 9.41
CA PHE A 69 0.27 -7.18 10.51
C PHE A 69 1.55 -6.32 10.62
N PRO A 70 2.40 -6.18 9.58
CA PRO A 70 3.58 -5.33 9.63
C PRO A 70 3.23 -3.85 9.78
N PHE A 71 2.12 -3.38 9.20
CA PHE A 71 1.64 -2.02 9.47
C PHE A 71 1.26 -1.83 10.94
N LEU A 72 0.63 -2.83 11.57
CA LEU A 72 0.25 -2.80 12.97
C LEU A 72 1.49 -2.80 13.89
N VAL A 73 2.55 -3.54 13.54
CA VAL A 73 3.86 -3.45 14.22
C VAL A 73 4.43 -2.02 14.14
N VAL A 74 4.32 -1.38 12.98
CA VAL A 74 4.82 -0.02 12.78
C VAL A 74 4.02 1.00 13.61
N VAL A 75 2.70 0.86 13.63
CA VAL A 75 1.81 1.78 14.35
C VAL A 75 1.82 1.55 15.87
N MET A 76 1.83 0.30 16.33
CA MET A 76 1.72 -0.05 17.75
C MET A 76 3.05 -0.24 18.46
N LEU A 77 4.15 -0.51 17.74
CA LEU A 77 5.47 -0.71 18.36
C LEU A 77 6.39 0.45 18.00
N LEU A 78 6.57 0.71 16.71
CA LEU A 78 7.59 1.63 16.20
C LEU A 78 7.22 3.10 16.49
N ASN A 79 5.98 3.51 16.22
CA ASN A 79 5.51 4.87 16.45
C ASN A 79 5.47 5.27 17.95
N PRO A 80 4.93 4.47 18.88
CA PRO A 80 5.01 4.78 20.31
C PRO A 80 6.42 4.71 20.87
N ALA A 81 7.26 3.76 20.41
CA ALA A 81 8.69 3.74 20.79
C ALA A 81 9.41 5.04 20.34
N LEU A 82 9.16 5.51 19.12
CA LEU A 82 9.68 6.79 18.63
C LEU A 82 9.16 7.98 19.45
N LYS A 83 7.89 7.96 19.85
CA LYS A 83 7.32 9.01 20.71
C LYS A 83 7.94 9.05 22.11
N ILE A 84 8.32 7.90 22.67
CA ILE A 84 8.94 7.80 23.99
C ILE A 84 10.42 8.19 23.95
N LEU A 85 11.18 7.67 22.98
CA LEU A 85 12.62 7.93 22.89
C LEU A 85 12.94 9.32 22.31
N THR A 86 12.17 9.76 21.30
CA THR A 86 12.43 11.01 20.58
C THR A 86 11.12 11.67 20.12
N PRO A 87 10.42 12.41 21.00
CA PRO A 87 9.13 13.04 20.68
C PRO A 87 9.14 13.91 19.42
N ARG A 88 10.30 14.52 19.10
CA ARG A 88 10.52 15.37 17.92
C ARG A 88 10.56 14.58 16.59
N HIS A 89 10.64 13.26 16.64
CA HIS A 89 10.69 12.37 15.48
C HIS A 89 9.41 11.53 15.31
N ALA A 90 8.36 11.79 16.12
CA ALA A 90 7.08 11.10 15.99
C ALA A 90 6.49 11.29 14.57
N LEU A 91 5.98 10.21 14.00
CA LEU A 91 5.43 10.22 12.63
C LEU A 91 4.11 10.99 12.60
N ASN A 92 3.97 11.85 11.58
CA ASN A 92 2.75 12.60 11.32
C ASN A 92 1.67 11.68 10.71
N ARG A 93 0.39 12.04 10.87
CA ARG A 93 -0.75 11.31 10.28
C ARG A 93 -0.56 11.08 8.78
N TYR A 94 -0.12 12.10 8.05
CA TYR A 94 0.09 11.98 6.61
C TYR A 94 1.25 11.03 6.24
N GLU A 95 2.31 10.98 7.05
CA GLU A 95 3.43 10.04 6.85
C GLU A 95 3.00 8.60 7.08
N LEU A 96 2.16 8.35 8.10
CA LEU A 96 1.59 7.03 8.36
C LEU A 96 0.71 6.54 7.22
N ILE A 97 -0.07 7.44 6.61
CA ILE A 97 -0.90 7.11 5.43
C ILE A 97 0.00 6.71 4.25
N ILE A 98 1.08 7.45 3.99
CA ILE A 98 2.04 7.10 2.93
C ILE A 98 2.71 5.75 3.20
N ILE A 99 3.17 5.52 4.43
CA ILE A 99 3.77 4.24 4.84
C ILE A 99 2.76 3.10 4.65
N PHE A 100 1.50 3.30 5.04
CA PHE A 100 0.43 2.33 4.82
C PHE A 100 0.31 1.95 3.34
N PHE A 101 0.17 2.93 2.45
CA PHE A 101 0.01 2.67 1.03
C PHE A 101 1.25 2.03 0.39
N LEU A 102 2.46 2.37 0.86
CA LEU A 102 3.70 1.71 0.41
C LEU A 102 3.69 0.22 0.76
N ILE A 103 3.37 -0.12 2.01
CA ILE A 103 3.33 -1.50 2.48
C ILE A 103 2.17 -2.27 1.82
N PHE A 104 1.01 -1.64 1.68
CA PHE A 104 -0.17 -2.21 1.05
C PHE A 104 0.10 -2.58 -0.41
N THR A 105 0.68 -1.65 -1.18
CA THR A 105 1.04 -1.88 -2.59
C THR A 105 2.10 -2.97 -2.71
N ALA A 106 3.10 -2.97 -1.83
CA ALA A 106 4.14 -3.99 -1.79
C ALA A 106 3.60 -5.39 -1.45
N SER A 107 2.55 -5.49 -0.62
CA SER A 107 1.92 -6.77 -0.32
C SER A 107 1.06 -7.29 -1.48
N ALA A 108 0.48 -6.41 -2.29
CA ALA A 108 -0.41 -6.83 -3.38
C ALA A 108 0.38 -7.22 -4.65
N ILE A 109 1.36 -6.39 -5.04
CA ILE A 109 2.01 -6.53 -6.34
C ILE A 109 3.19 -7.51 -6.26
N PRO A 110 4.32 -7.19 -5.61
CA PRO A 110 5.48 -8.07 -5.63
C PRO A 110 5.30 -9.37 -4.83
N ALA A 111 4.63 -9.32 -3.67
CA ALA A 111 4.53 -10.49 -2.81
C ALA A 111 3.64 -11.59 -3.41
N TRP A 112 2.65 -11.23 -4.23
CA TRP A 112 1.68 -12.18 -4.77
C TRP A 112 1.67 -12.27 -6.29
N ALA A 113 1.42 -11.15 -6.98
CA ALA A 113 1.32 -11.16 -8.43
C ALA A 113 2.68 -11.50 -9.06
N PHE A 114 3.75 -10.88 -8.58
CA PHE A 114 5.07 -11.12 -9.16
C PHE A 114 5.61 -12.51 -8.82
N SER A 115 5.57 -12.92 -7.55
CA SER A 115 6.06 -14.24 -7.12
C SER A 115 5.36 -15.39 -7.85
N THR A 116 4.04 -15.33 -8.02
CA THR A 116 3.26 -16.43 -8.60
C THR A 116 3.32 -16.45 -10.13
N TYR A 117 3.02 -15.31 -10.78
CA TYR A 117 2.87 -15.29 -12.23
C TYR A 117 4.21 -15.22 -12.96
N TRP A 118 5.17 -14.46 -12.44
CA TRP A 118 6.45 -14.25 -13.12
C TRP A 118 7.25 -15.55 -13.24
N ILE A 119 7.34 -16.29 -12.14
CA ILE A 119 8.05 -17.57 -12.08
C ILE A 119 7.36 -18.57 -13.02
N SER A 120 6.03 -18.71 -12.91
CA SER A 120 5.25 -19.62 -13.76
C SER A 120 5.42 -19.33 -15.26
N THR A 121 5.46 -18.05 -15.64
CA THR A 121 5.61 -17.64 -17.05
C THR A 121 6.98 -18.01 -17.61
N ILE A 122 8.05 -17.85 -16.82
CA ILE A 122 9.42 -18.16 -17.27
C ILE A 122 9.68 -19.67 -17.25
N THR A 123 9.17 -20.39 -16.24
CA THR A 123 9.42 -21.82 -16.10
C THR A 123 8.47 -22.69 -16.91
N GLY A 124 7.29 -22.18 -17.27
CA GLY A 124 6.25 -22.91 -18.00
C GLY A 124 6.75 -23.60 -19.28
N PRO A 125 7.42 -22.88 -20.21
CA PRO A 125 7.98 -23.46 -21.42
C PRO A 125 8.93 -24.63 -21.18
N TYR A 126 9.71 -24.58 -20.10
CA TYR A 126 10.71 -25.60 -19.77
C TYR A 126 10.12 -26.78 -19.00
N TYR A 127 9.18 -26.53 -18.09
CA TYR A 127 8.56 -27.55 -17.25
C TYR A 127 7.54 -28.39 -18.01
N TYR A 128 6.78 -27.77 -18.92
CA TYR A 128 5.76 -28.43 -19.72
C TYR A 128 6.24 -28.80 -21.13
N ALA A 129 7.55 -28.73 -21.41
CA ALA A 129 8.08 -29.12 -22.72
C ALA A 129 7.78 -30.60 -23.01
N SER A 130 7.06 -30.84 -24.11
CA SER A 130 6.80 -32.16 -24.67
C SER A 130 7.15 -32.18 -26.16
N PRO A 131 7.37 -33.34 -26.78
CA PRO A 131 7.63 -33.42 -28.21
C PRO A 131 6.52 -32.81 -29.07
N GLU A 132 5.27 -32.83 -28.58
CA GLU A 132 4.08 -32.40 -29.32
C GLU A 132 3.87 -30.88 -29.32
N ASN A 133 4.44 -30.17 -28.35
CA ASN A 133 4.13 -28.76 -28.15
C ASN A 133 5.24 -27.81 -28.63
N ALA A 134 6.40 -28.33 -29.05
CA ALA A 134 7.47 -27.62 -29.77
C ALA A 134 7.98 -26.33 -29.10
N TRP A 135 7.84 -26.21 -27.77
CA TRP A 135 8.22 -25.00 -27.04
C TRP A 135 9.74 -24.77 -27.11
N ILE A 136 10.56 -25.82 -27.01
CA ILE A 136 12.03 -25.72 -27.01
C ILE A 136 12.59 -25.12 -28.32
N SER A 137 11.96 -25.38 -29.47
CA SER A 137 12.44 -24.91 -30.77
C SER A 137 11.98 -23.50 -31.15
N SER A 138 11.07 -22.91 -30.38
CA SER A 138 10.35 -21.67 -30.76
C SER A 138 10.88 -20.41 -30.05
N PHE A 139 11.85 -20.54 -29.15
CA PHE A 139 12.46 -19.44 -28.39
C PHE A 139 13.98 -19.37 -28.61
#